data_AF-A0A950R232-F1
#
_entry.id   AF-A0A950R232-F1
#
_cell.length_a   1.000
_cell.length_b   1.000
_cell.length_c   1.000
_cell.angle_alpha   90.00
_cell.angle_beta   90.00
_cell.angle_gamma   90.00
#
_symmetry.space_group_name_H-M   'P 1'
#
loop_
_entity.id
_entity.type
_entity.pdbx_description
1 polymer ?
#
loop_
_entity_poly.entity_id
_entity_poly.type
_entity_poly.pdbx_seq_one_letter_code
_entity_poly.pdbx_strand_id
1 'polypeptide(L)'
;VVGTSTCIIGLSDRTTLVPGVCGIVPGSVDPELTGIEAGLSAVGDIFDSIARRAGANVADLSRLIVSYRAGQTGLMRLTWDNGDRTVLVNPELGGITLGWHLTTSAADELFAAIEGTALHTRVILERLEDYGVPINRVINSGGIPRKNDLLNQVYANVLNKPILVPQGDVTSLGSAIFAFLAAGAFPNIRAAQDVLCPSYRTYEPESGSVATYERLYKMYKRLYFGFGQRESQGVAIGDVLPELRRIAAEART
;
A
#
# COMPACT_ATOMS: atom_id res chain seq x y z
N VAL A 1 7.94 4.15 -0.93
CA VAL A 1 8.03 4.87 -2.22
C VAL A 1 7.03 4.27 -3.18
N VAL A 2 5.97 5.02 -3.50
CA VAL A 2 4.86 4.57 -4.35
C VAL A 2 4.97 5.23 -5.73
N GLY A 3 5.15 4.41 -6.77
CA GLY A 3 5.21 4.81 -8.16
C GLY A 3 4.65 3.70 -9.06
N THR A 4 5.31 3.42 -10.17
CA THR A 4 5.02 2.29 -11.07
C THR A 4 4.85 0.97 -10.30
N SER A 5 5.77 0.72 -9.38
CA SER A 5 5.70 -0.30 -8.33
C SER A 5 5.84 0.37 -6.95
N THR A 6 5.81 -0.40 -5.86
CA THR A 6 6.09 0.14 -4.52
C THR A 6 7.28 -0.54 -3.88
N CYS A 7 8.23 0.28 -3.41
CA CYS A 7 9.28 -0.13 -2.48
C CYS A 7 8.88 0.32 -1.07
N ILE A 8 8.84 -0.62 -0.14
CA ILE A 8 8.53 -0.41 1.28
C ILE A 8 9.84 -0.57 2.04
N ILE A 9 10.20 0.45 2.80
CA ILE A 9 11.42 0.48 3.60
C ILE A 9 11.00 0.58 5.07
N GLY A 10 11.33 -0.45 5.84
CA GLY A 10 11.19 -0.49 7.30
C GLY A 10 12.52 -0.24 7.99
N LEU A 11 12.46 0.32 9.19
CA LEU A 11 13.60 0.49 10.08
C LEU A 11 13.31 -0.24 11.38
N SER A 12 14.26 -1.02 11.86
CA SER A 12 14.16 -1.71 13.15
C SER A 12 15.51 -1.70 13.88
N ASP A 13 15.43 -1.63 15.20
CA ASP A 13 16.51 -1.84 16.16
C ASP A 13 16.93 -3.33 16.27
N ARG A 14 16.19 -4.25 15.64
CA ARG A 14 16.44 -5.70 15.69
C ARG A 14 16.67 -6.28 14.30
N THR A 15 17.50 -7.31 14.23
CA THR A 15 17.73 -8.11 13.02
C THR A 15 17.07 -9.47 13.17
N THR A 16 15.77 -9.55 12.82
CA THR A 16 15.03 -10.82 12.75
C THR A 16 14.73 -11.12 11.29
N LEU A 17 14.90 -12.38 10.87
CA LEU A 17 14.52 -12.78 9.52
C LEU A 17 12.99 -12.74 9.36
N VAL A 18 12.51 -11.97 8.39
CA VAL A 18 11.10 -11.87 8.03
C VAL A 18 10.88 -12.59 6.70
N PRO A 19 10.11 -13.69 6.64
CA PRO A 19 9.91 -14.41 5.39
C PRO A 19 9.16 -13.57 4.36
N GLY A 20 9.66 -13.57 3.12
CA GLY A 20 9.04 -12.93 1.96
C GLY A 20 9.49 -11.49 1.68
N VAL A 21 10.29 -10.89 2.56
CA VAL A 21 10.88 -9.55 2.30
C VAL A 21 12.07 -9.65 1.34
N CYS A 22 12.39 -8.57 0.64
CA CYS A 22 13.48 -8.51 -0.33
C CYS A 22 14.86 -8.56 0.34
N GLY A 23 15.02 -7.90 1.49
CA GLY A 23 16.31 -7.82 2.16
C GLY A 23 16.21 -7.28 3.58
N ILE A 24 17.14 -7.70 4.43
CA ILE A 24 17.31 -7.25 5.81
C ILE A 24 18.80 -7.05 6.03
N VAL A 25 19.23 -5.80 6.16
CA VAL A 25 20.65 -5.46 6.16
C VAL A 25 20.92 -4.36 7.22
N PRO A 26 21.72 -4.65 8.26
CA PRO A 26 22.19 -3.65 9.21
C PRO A 26 22.91 -2.50 8.51
N GLY A 27 22.59 -1.26 8.88
CA GLY A 27 23.24 -0.07 8.33
C GLY A 27 22.82 0.31 6.90
N SER A 28 21.89 -0.40 6.27
CA SER A 28 21.56 -0.20 4.84
C SER A 28 20.76 1.06 4.54
N VAL A 29 20.04 1.60 5.53
CA VAL A 29 19.21 2.81 5.40
C VAL A 29 19.61 3.86 6.42
N ASP A 30 19.83 3.44 7.66
CA ASP A 30 20.39 4.23 8.75
C ASP A 30 21.54 3.42 9.37
N PRO A 31 22.76 3.97 9.53
CA PRO A 31 23.92 3.27 10.10
C PRO A 31 23.68 2.65 11.48
N GLU A 32 22.74 3.18 12.26
CA GLU A 32 22.45 2.72 13.62
C GLU A 32 21.31 1.69 13.68
N LEU A 33 20.62 1.42 12.55
CA LEU A 33 19.43 0.56 12.49
C LEU A 33 19.57 -0.55 11.43
N THR A 34 18.69 -1.53 11.51
CA THR A 34 18.49 -2.52 10.45
C THR A 34 17.46 -2.00 9.45
N GLY A 35 17.88 -1.88 8.19
CA GLY A 35 16.99 -1.60 7.08
C GLY A 35 16.33 -2.88 6.59
N ILE A 36 15.02 -2.81 6.33
CA ILE A 36 14.20 -3.90 5.81
C ILE A 36 13.55 -3.43 4.52
N GLU A 37 13.73 -4.18 3.44
CA GLU A 37 13.13 -3.87 2.14
C GLU A 37 12.05 -4.89 1.81
N ALA A 38 10.88 -4.42 1.41
CA ALA A 38 9.77 -5.18 0.86
C ALA A 38 9.17 -4.44 -0.33
N GLY A 39 8.23 -5.05 -1.06
CA GLY A 39 7.54 -4.29 -2.11
C GLY A 39 6.36 -4.97 -2.76
N LEU A 40 5.58 -4.16 -3.47
CA LEU A 40 4.53 -4.61 -4.37
C LEU A 40 5.06 -4.54 -5.80
N SER A 41 4.85 -5.60 -6.58
CA SER A 41 5.37 -5.71 -7.95
C SER A 41 4.81 -4.64 -8.90
N ALA A 42 3.57 -4.21 -8.68
CA ALA A 42 2.89 -3.21 -9.49
C ALA A 42 1.89 -2.41 -8.66
N VAL A 43 1.85 -1.09 -8.85
CA VAL A 43 0.84 -0.18 -8.28
C VAL A 43 0.39 0.80 -9.38
N GLY A 44 1.26 1.73 -9.76
CA GLY A 44 1.00 2.65 -10.88
C GLY A 44 0.73 1.92 -12.18
N ASP A 45 1.47 0.84 -12.47
CA ASP A 45 1.23 0.01 -13.65
C ASP A 45 -0.18 -0.58 -13.71
N ILE A 46 -0.75 -0.93 -12.54
CA ILE A 46 -2.12 -1.45 -12.47
C ILE A 46 -3.11 -0.34 -12.84
N PHE A 47 -2.92 0.86 -12.27
CA PHE A 47 -3.76 2.01 -12.54
C PHE A 47 -3.70 2.41 -14.02
N ASP A 48 -2.49 2.49 -14.58
CA ASP A 48 -2.26 2.80 -15.99
C ASP A 48 -2.85 1.73 -16.91
N SER A 49 -2.74 0.45 -16.54
CA SER A 49 -3.31 -0.66 -17.30
C SER A 49 -4.85 -0.62 -17.34
N ILE A 50 -5.50 -0.30 -16.21
CA ILE A 50 -6.96 -0.10 -16.12
C ILE A 50 -7.37 1.08 -17.00
N ALA A 51 -6.73 2.23 -16.83
CA ALA A 51 -7.06 3.44 -17.59
C ALA A 51 -6.89 3.22 -19.10
N ARG A 52 -5.80 2.58 -19.52
CA ARG A 52 -5.52 2.26 -20.91
C ARG A 52 -6.57 1.32 -21.53
N ARG A 53 -7.00 0.28 -20.82
CA ARG A 53 -8.08 -0.61 -21.29
C ARG A 53 -9.40 0.14 -21.47
N ALA A 54 -9.65 1.16 -20.66
CA ALA A 54 -10.83 2.00 -20.72
C ALA A 54 -10.74 3.14 -21.75
N GLY A 55 -9.61 3.29 -22.47
CA GLY A 55 -9.39 4.43 -23.37
C GLY A 55 -9.30 5.77 -22.65
N ALA A 56 -8.92 5.77 -21.37
CA ALA A 56 -8.81 6.94 -20.50
C ALA A 56 -7.39 7.08 -19.93
N ASN A 57 -7.16 8.11 -19.11
CA ASN A 57 -5.96 8.21 -18.27
C ASN A 57 -6.35 8.14 -16.78
N VAL A 58 -5.36 7.82 -15.93
CA VAL A 58 -5.56 7.65 -14.48
C VAL A 58 -6.12 8.92 -13.82
N ALA A 59 -5.72 10.10 -14.29
CA ALA A 59 -6.18 11.36 -13.72
C ALA A 59 -7.68 11.59 -13.96
N ASP A 60 -8.18 11.28 -15.16
CA ASP A 60 -9.61 11.40 -15.48
C ASP A 60 -10.46 10.43 -14.64
N LEU A 61 -10.05 9.17 -14.55
CA LEU A 61 -10.74 8.19 -13.70
C LEU A 61 -10.68 8.56 -12.22
N SER A 62 -9.53 9.09 -11.74
CA SER A 62 -9.37 9.52 -10.35
C SER A 62 -10.33 10.66 -9.98
N ARG A 63 -10.66 11.55 -10.92
CA ARG A 63 -11.66 12.62 -10.69
C ARG A 63 -13.07 12.07 -10.45
N LEU A 64 -13.41 10.91 -11.01
CA LEU A 64 -14.73 10.29 -10.86
C LEU A 64 -14.95 9.62 -9.50
N ILE A 65 -13.86 9.31 -8.80
CA ILE A 65 -13.89 8.50 -7.56
C ILE A 65 -13.56 9.29 -6.30
N VAL A 66 -13.37 10.61 -6.39
CA VAL A 66 -12.98 11.46 -5.25
C VAL A 66 -13.97 11.38 -4.08
N SER A 67 -15.25 11.15 -4.37
CA SER A 67 -16.32 11.01 -3.37
C SER A 67 -16.60 9.57 -2.95
N TYR A 68 -15.84 8.59 -3.46
CA TYR A 68 -16.08 7.19 -3.14
C TYR A 68 -15.70 6.90 -1.69
N ARG A 69 -16.53 6.09 -1.04
CA ARG A 69 -16.33 5.62 0.33
C ARG A 69 -15.79 4.20 0.36
N ALA A 70 -15.27 3.79 1.52
CA ALA A 70 -14.74 2.45 1.73
C ALA A 70 -15.71 1.34 1.28
N GLY A 71 -15.25 0.46 0.39
CA GLY A 71 -16.05 -0.66 -0.13
C GLY A 71 -17.26 -0.29 -0.98
N GLN A 72 -17.43 0.98 -1.38
CA GLN A 72 -18.61 1.48 -2.10
C GLN A 72 -18.88 0.75 -3.42
N THR A 73 -17.81 0.34 -4.11
CA THR A 73 -17.88 -0.35 -5.40
C THR A 73 -18.46 -1.77 -5.26
N GLY A 74 -18.30 -2.39 -4.09
CA GLY A 74 -18.58 -3.83 -3.92
C GLY A 74 -17.58 -4.73 -4.62
N LEU A 75 -16.46 -4.19 -5.10
CA LEU A 75 -15.38 -4.94 -5.69
C LEU A 75 -14.29 -5.26 -4.66
N MET A 76 -13.61 -6.37 -4.86
CA MET A 76 -12.37 -6.70 -4.15
C MET A 76 -11.32 -7.12 -5.16
N ARG A 77 -10.15 -6.47 -5.14
CA ARG A 77 -9.06 -6.76 -6.06
C ARG A 77 -7.81 -7.28 -5.35
N LEU A 78 -7.38 -8.50 -5.68
CA LEU A 78 -6.02 -8.99 -5.40
C LEU A 78 -5.10 -8.43 -6.49
N THR A 79 -4.15 -7.58 -6.11
CA THR A 79 -3.32 -6.78 -7.03
C THR A 79 -2.05 -7.51 -7.46
N TRP A 80 -2.23 -8.75 -7.92
CA TRP A 80 -1.15 -9.61 -8.42
C TRP A 80 -0.98 -9.53 -9.93
N ASP A 81 -1.38 -8.42 -10.55
CA ASP A 81 -1.29 -8.20 -12.00
C ASP A 81 0.13 -8.42 -12.58
N ASN A 82 1.17 -8.33 -11.73
CA ASN A 82 2.56 -8.61 -12.07
C ASN A 82 3.22 -9.53 -11.02
N GLY A 83 2.47 -10.54 -10.56
CA GLY A 83 2.87 -11.45 -9.48
C GLY A 83 2.95 -10.78 -8.11
N ASP A 84 3.42 -11.55 -7.13
CA ASP A 84 3.59 -11.13 -5.74
C ASP A 84 5.07 -11.16 -5.35
N ARG A 85 5.66 -10.00 -5.07
CA ARG A 85 7.05 -9.90 -4.60
C ARG A 85 7.16 -10.18 -3.10
N THR A 86 6.24 -9.63 -2.32
CA THR A 86 6.16 -9.79 -0.86
C THR A 86 4.69 -9.86 -0.49
N VAL A 87 4.22 -10.86 0.25
CA VAL A 87 4.97 -11.81 1.09
C VAL A 87 5.15 -13.20 0.49
N LEU A 88 4.50 -13.50 -0.63
CA LEU A 88 4.41 -14.86 -1.17
C LEU A 88 5.62 -15.22 -2.04
N VAL A 89 6.29 -14.23 -2.60
CA VAL A 89 7.44 -14.41 -3.51
C VAL A 89 7.06 -15.34 -4.67
N ASN A 90 5.88 -15.07 -5.26
CA ASN A 90 5.29 -15.90 -6.29
C ASN A 90 5.02 -15.09 -7.57
N PRO A 91 5.86 -15.25 -8.62
CA PRO A 91 5.70 -14.54 -9.89
C PRO A 91 4.59 -15.12 -10.77
N GLU A 92 4.04 -16.29 -10.45
CA GLU A 92 3.02 -16.98 -11.25
C GLU A 92 1.60 -16.50 -10.95
N LEU A 93 1.43 -15.60 -9.98
CA LEU A 93 0.13 -15.05 -9.62
C LEU A 93 -0.35 -13.99 -10.64
N GLY A 94 -1.66 -13.97 -10.84
CA GLY A 94 -2.35 -12.98 -11.68
C GLY A 94 -3.42 -12.21 -10.89
N GLY A 95 -3.74 -11.00 -11.33
CA GLY A 95 -4.74 -10.15 -10.67
C GLY A 95 -6.13 -10.79 -10.68
N ILE A 96 -6.84 -10.70 -9.54
CA ILE A 96 -8.20 -11.23 -9.37
C ILE A 96 -9.10 -10.10 -8.93
N THR A 97 -10.25 -9.91 -9.59
CA THR A 97 -11.29 -8.97 -9.14
C THR A 97 -12.61 -9.70 -8.95
N LEU A 98 -13.17 -9.62 -7.75
CA LEU A 98 -14.44 -10.21 -7.36
C LEU A 98 -15.50 -9.12 -7.23
N GLY A 99 -16.77 -9.46 -7.48
CA GLY A 99 -17.91 -8.57 -7.24
C GLY A 99 -18.45 -7.80 -8.46
N TRP A 100 -17.98 -8.12 -9.68
CA TRP A 100 -18.44 -7.48 -10.91
C TRP A 100 -19.96 -7.53 -11.10
N HIS A 101 -20.51 -6.44 -11.60
CA HIS A 101 -21.89 -6.33 -12.08
C HIS A 101 -21.93 -5.61 -13.44
N LEU A 102 -23.08 -5.68 -14.14
CA LEU A 102 -23.22 -5.14 -15.50
C LEU A 102 -22.99 -3.63 -15.62
N THR A 103 -23.08 -2.91 -14.50
CA THR A 103 -22.89 -1.45 -14.44
C THR A 103 -21.53 -1.05 -13.85
N THR A 104 -20.64 -2.00 -13.56
CA THR A 104 -19.31 -1.71 -13.04
C THR A 104 -18.51 -0.95 -14.09
N SER A 105 -17.93 0.19 -13.70
CA SER A 105 -17.16 1.08 -14.56
C SER A 105 -15.65 0.91 -14.37
N ALA A 106 -14.85 1.49 -15.28
CA ALA A 106 -13.40 1.57 -15.11
C ALA A 106 -12.99 2.41 -13.90
N ALA A 107 -13.83 3.37 -13.48
CA ALA A 107 -13.63 4.14 -12.27
C ALA A 107 -13.79 3.26 -11.02
N ASP A 108 -14.80 2.38 -11.00
CA ASP A 108 -14.98 1.39 -9.93
C ASP A 108 -13.78 0.44 -9.86
N GLU A 109 -13.29 -0.06 -11.00
CA GLU A 109 -12.11 -0.93 -11.06
C GLU A 109 -10.85 -0.21 -10.54
N LEU A 110 -10.66 1.06 -10.90
CA LEU A 110 -9.54 1.87 -10.40
C LEU A 110 -9.61 2.04 -8.88
N PHE A 111 -10.79 2.37 -8.34
CA PHE A 111 -10.96 2.50 -6.88
C PHE A 111 -10.68 1.18 -6.17
N ALA A 112 -11.21 0.07 -6.69
CA ALA A 112 -10.95 -1.27 -6.16
C ALA A 112 -9.46 -1.65 -6.23
N ALA A 113 -8.73 -1.18 -7.24
CA ALA A 113 -7.29 -1.35 -7.32
C ALA A 113 -6.55 -0.52 -6.26
N ILE A 114 -6.96 0.73 -6.01
CA ILE A 114 -6.40 1.55 -4.92
C ILE A 114 -6.60 0.84 -3.57
N GLU A 115 -7.83 0.40 -3.27
CA GLU A 115 -8.16 -0.38 -2.07
C GLU A 115 -7.34 -1.67 -2.01
N GLY A 116 -7.25 -2.41 -3.11
CA GLY A 116 -6.49 -3.65 -3.22
C GLY A 116 -4.99 -3.47 -2.93
N THR A 117 -4.37 -2.39 -3.43
CA THR A 117 -2.95 -2.10 -3.13
C THR A 117 -2.72 -1.71 -1.67
N ALA A 118 -3.68 -1.02 -1.05
CA ALA A 118 -3.62 -0.70 0.38
C ALA A 118 -3.77 -1.97 1.23
N LEU A 119 -4.72 -2.85 0.88
CA LEU A 119 -4.95 -4.12 1.57
C LEU A 119 -3.75 -5.06 1.42
N HIS A 120 -3.13 -5.12 0.24
CA HIS A 120 -1.88 -5.84 0.03
C HIS A 120 -0.77 -5.25 0.91
N THR A 121 -0.59 -3.93 0.90
CA THR A 121 0.38 -3.25 1.76
C THR A 121 0.17 -3.62 3.23
N ARG A 122 -1.09 -3.72 3.69
CA ARG A 122 -1.40 -4.19 5.04
C ARG A 122 -0.91 -5.62 5.32
N VAL A 123 -1.04 -6.55 4.37
CA VAL A 123 -0.48 -7.90 4.51
C VAL A 123 1.04 -7.84 4.75
N ILE A 124 1.74 -6.96 4.04
CA ILE A 124 3.19 -6.77 4.22
C ILE A 124 3.49 -6.18 5.60
N LEU A 125 2.78 -5.12 6.01
CA LEU A 125 3.03 -4.48 7.31
C LEU A 125 2.70 -5.41 8.49
N GLU A 126 1.59 -6.16 8.43
CA GLU A 126 1.29 -7.17 9.46
C GLU A 126 2.37 -8.26 9.49
N ARG A 127 2.92 -8.68 8.33
CA ARG A 127 4.05 -9.61 8.29
C ARG A 127 5.30 -9.03 8.96
N LEU A 128 5.57 -7.74 8.85
CA LEU A 128 6.68 -7.11 9.57
C LEU A 128 6.40 -7.09 11.08
N GLU A 129 5.19 -6.74 11.49
CA GLU A 129 4.76 -6.67 12.89
C GLU A 129 4.79 -8.05 13.57
N ASP A 130 4.32 -9.11 12.88
CA ASP A 130 4.36 -10.51 13.34
C ASP A 130 5.79 -10.97 13.69
N TYR A 131 6.81 -10.35 13.09
CA TYR A 131 8.22 -10.66 13.30
C TYR A 131 8.95 -9.60 14.14
N GLY A 132 8.19 -8.77 14.86
CA GLY A 132 8.71 -7.85 15.88
C GLY A 132 9.18 -6.51 15.33
N VAL A 133 8.72 -6.09 14.15
CA VAL A 133 9.00 -4.78 13.56
C VAL A 133 7.73 -3.90 13.71
N PRO A 134 7.60 -3.11 14.78
CA PRO A 134 6.40 -2.32 15.02
C PRO A 134 6.27 -1.17 14.01
N ILE A 135 5.09 -1.02 13.41
CA ILE A 135 4.82 0.04 12.43
C ILE A 135 3.92 1.10 13.07
N ASN A 136 4.47 2.27 13.39
CA ASN A 136 3.72 3.33 14.06
C ASN A 136 3.07 4.33 13.09
N ARG A 137 3.69 4.54 11.93
CA ARG A 137 3.24 5.46 10.88
C ARG A 137 3.85 5.05 9.55
N VAL A 138 3.29 5.52 8.44
CA VAL A 138 3.83 5.29 7.09
C VAL A 138 4.14 6.63 6.43
N ILE A 139 5.28 6.71 5.75
CA ILE A 139 5.62 7.86 4.91
C ILE A 139 5.41 7.45 3.44
N ASN A 140 4.38 8.02 2.82
CA ASN A 140 4.11 7.82 1.40
C ASN A 140 4.84 8.89 0.57
N SER A 141 5.99 8.52 0.03
CA SER A 141 6.73 9.30 -0.96
C SER A 141 6.54 8.74 -2.37
N GLY A 142 6.99 9.50 -3.39
CA GLY A 142 6.89 9.13 -4.80
C GLY A 142 5.90 9.99 -5.57
N GLY A 143 5.80 9.75 -6.88
CA GLY A 143 5.00 10.59 -7.78
C GLY A 143 3.49 10.45 -7.59
N ILE A 144 3.02 9.28 -7.17
CA ILE A 144 1.58 8.99 -7.01
C ILE A 144 1.00 9.64 -5.74
N PRO A 145 1.57 9.46 -4.54
CA PRO A 145 1.01 10.04 -3.31
C PRO A 145 0.88 11.56 -3.36
N ARG A 146 1.80 12.26 -4.05
CA ARG A 146 1.77 13.72 -4.18
C ARG A 146 0.59 14.25 -4.99
N LYS A 147 -0.04 13.42 -5.81
CA LYS A 147 -1.10 13.81 -6.76
C LYS A 147 -2.44 13.14 -6.46
N ASN A 148 -2.52 12.30 -5.42
CA ASN A 148 -3.69 11.47 -5.16
C ASN A 148 -4.02 11.43 -3.66
N ASP A 149 -4.78 12.43 -3.21
CA ASP A 149 -5.27 12.55 -1.83
C ASP A 149 -6.13 11.35 -1.42
N LEU A 150 -6.99 10.87 -2.32
CA LEU A 150 -7.87 9.72 -2.08
C LEU A 150 -7.06 8.47 -1.77
N LEU A 151 -6.00 8.19 -2.53
CA LEU A 151 -5.11 7.06 -2.27
C LEU A 151 -4.49 7.15 -0.88
N ASN A 152 -4.00 8.31 -0.47
CA ASN A 152 -3.40 8.48 0.85
C ASN A 152 -4.43 8.26 1.98
N GLN A 153 -5.65 8.76 1.81
CA GLN A 153 -6.72 8.55 2.78
C GLN A 153 -7.16 7.08 2.85
N VAL A 154 -7.29 6.40 1.71
CA VAL A 154 -7.58 4.95 1.66
C VAL A 154 -6.46 4.17 2.36
N TYR A 155 -5.19 4.50 2.12
CA TYR A 155 -4.07 3.86 2.81
C TYR A 155 -4.15 4.10 4.33
N ALA A 156 -4.45 5.33 4.79
CA ALA A 156 -4.59 5.62 6.21
C ALA A 156 -5.69 4.77 6.86
N ASN A 157 -6.84 4.70 6.18
CA ASN A 157 -8.02 3.97 6.64
C ASN A 157 -7.80 2.44 6.64
N VAL A 158 -7.17 1.89 5.59
CA VAL A 158 -6.91 0.45 5.49
C VAL A 158 -5.85 0.00 6.50
N LEU A 159 -4.77 0.77 6.62
CA LEU A 159 -3.66 0.44 7.51
C LEU A 159 -3.96 0.76 8.98
N ASN A 160 -5.00 1.58 9.22
CA ASN A 160 -5.33 2.16 10.52
C ASN A 160 -4.10 2.83 11.19
N LYS A 161 -3.33 3.57 10.38
CA LYS A 161 -2.12 4.27 10.79
C LYS A 161 -2.04 5.63 10.08
N PRO A 162 -1.45 6.66 10.70
CA PRO A 162 -1.24 7.95 10.03
C PRO A 162 -0.33 7.80 8.81
N ILE A 163 -0.74 8.40 7.69
CA ILE A 163 0.06 8.50 6.46
C ILE A 163 0.61 9.90 6.35
N LEU A 164 1.94 10.02 6.26
CA LEU A 164 2.64 11.28 6.09
C LEU A 164 3.13 11.40 4.64
N VAL A 165 2.79 12.51 3.99
CA VAL A 165 3.16 12.78 2.60
C VAL A 165 4.01 14.05 2.55
N PRO A 166 5.31 13.96 2.22
CA PRO A 166 6.19 15.11 2.14
C PRO A 166 5.74 16.16 1.11
N GLN A 167 5.86 17.44 1.45
CA GLN A 167 5.60 18.57 0.57
C GLN A 167 6.86 18.90 -0.24
N GLY A 168 7.25 18.02 -1.17
CA GLY A 168 8.44 18.20 -2.00
C GLY A 168 8.93 16.90 -2.62
N ASP A 169 9.99 16.98 -3.43
CA ASP A 169 10.75 15.79 -3.81
C ASP A 169 11.77 15.49 -2.71
N VAL A 170 11.76 14.25 -2.21
CA VAL A 170 12.63 13.79 -1.12
C VAL A 170 13.69 12.81 -1.61
N THR A 171 13.66 12.41 -2.88
CA THR A 171 14.54 11.35 -3.40
C THR A 171 15.99 11.81 -3.42
N SER A 172 16.25 12.97 -4.03
CA SER A 172 17.59 13.58 -4.08
C SER A 172 18.05 14.11 -2.72
N LEU A 173 17.12 14.43 -1.83
CA LEU A 173 17.41 14.95 -0.49
C LEU A 173 18.16 13.94 0.38
N GLY A 174 17.82 12.65 0.28
CA GLY A 174 18.54 11.60 1.00
C GLY A 174 20.04 11.58 0.68
N SER A 175 20.39 11.67 -0.61
CA SER A 175 21.80 11.74 -1.04
C SER A 175 22.51 12.99 -0.52
N ALA A 176 21.83 14.13 -0.50
CA ALA A 176 22.38 15.37 0.05
C ALA A 176 22.65 15.26 1.55
N ILE A 177 21.73 14.66 2.32
CA ILE A 177 21.92 14.39 3.75
C ILE A 177 23.20 13.59 3.98
N PHE A 178 23.41 12.48 3.26
CA PHE A 178 24.62 11.67 3.41
C PHE A 178 25.90 12.40 2.97
N ALA A 179 25.84 13.23 1.93
CA ALA A 179 26.97 14.07 1.53
C ALA A 179 27.35 15.07 2.63
N PHE A 180 26.37 15.69 3.29
CA PHE A 180 26.63 16.60 4.42
C PHE A 180 27.21 15.87 5.64
N LEU A 181 26.79 14.63 5.90
CA LEU A 181 27.41 13.81 6.96
C LEU A 181 28.87 13.49 6.63
N ALA A 182 29.17 13.09 5.40
CA ALA A 182 30.54 12.83 4.96
C ALA A 182 31.42 14.10 5.03
N ALA A 183 30.85 15.27 4.79
CA ALA A 183 31.52 16.56 4.94
C ALA A 183 31.65 17.04 6.40
N GLY A 184 31.09 16.33 7.38
CA GLY A 184 31.09 16.71 8.78
C GLY A 184 30.19 17.92 9.12
N ALA A 185 29.26 18.28 8.22
CA ALA A 185 28.37 19.42 8.43
C ALA A 185 27.24 19.14 9.44
N PHE A 186 26.88 17.87 9.62
CA PHE A 186 25.96 17.42 10.66
C PHE A 186 26.55 16.23 11.42
N PRO A 187 26.22 16.08 12.72
CA PRO A 187 26.75 14.99 13.54
C PRO A 187 26.11 13.63 13.27
N ASN A 188 24.87 13.59 12.77
CA ASN A 188 24.11 12.36 12.48
C ASN A 188 22.93 12.65 11.54
N ILE A 189 22.29 11.58 11.03
CA ILE A 189 21.16 11.66 10.10
C ILE A 189 20.01 12.50 10.67
N ARG A 190 19.66 12.29 11.95
CA ARG A 190 18.54 13.00 12.59
C ARG A 190 18.77 14.52 12.60
N ALA A 191 19.95 14.98 12.99
CA ALA A 191 20.28 16.41 13.00
C ALA A 191 20.20 17.03 11.60
N ALA A 192 20.60 16.29 10.56
CA ALA A 192 20.45 16.73 9.18
C ALA A 192 18.96 16.77 8.75
N GLN A 193 18.18 15.75 9.10
CA GLN A 193 16.75 15.68 8.80
C GLN A 193 15.95 16.81 9.45
N ASP A 194 16.24 17.14 10.72
CA ASP A 194 15.55 18.21 11.45
C ASP A 194 15.68 19.58 10.78
N VAL A 195 16.75 19.80 10.01
CA VAL A 195 17.01 21.05 9.28
C VAL A 195 16.56 20.98 7.81
N LEU A 196 16.76 19.82 7.16
CA LEU A 196 16.66 19.71 5.69
C LEU A 196 15.35 19.07 5.21
N CYS A 197 14.65 18.28 6.05
CA CYS A 197 13.43 17.63 5.61
C CYS A 197 12.29 18.64 5.43
N PRO A 198 11.52 18.54 4.31
CA PRO A 198 10.38 19.42 4.10
C PRO A 198 9.26 19.10 5.09
N SER A 199 8.32 20.05 5.22
CA SER A 199 7.04 19.80 5.87
C SER A 199 6.29 18.65 5.17
N TYR A 200 5.32 18.07 5.85
CA TYR A 200 4.48 17.00 5.31
C TYR A 200 3.01 17.27 5.61
N ARG A 201 2.12 16.67 4.81
CA ARG A 201 0.69 16.57 5.11
C ARG A 201 0.42 15.21 5.77
N THR A 202 -0.44 15.20 6.77
CA THR A 202 -0.88 13.97 7.44
C THR A 202 -2.31 13.62 7.01
N TYR A 203 -2.55 12.33 6.74
CA TYR A 203 -3.88 11.75 6.56
C TYR A 203 -4.11 10.80 7.74
N GLU A 204 -5.09 11.15 8.57
CA GLU A 204 -5.45 10.37 9.76
C GLU A 204 -6.50 9.31 9.41
N PRO A 205 -6.46 8.12 10.02
CA PRO A 205 -7.50 7.11 9.82
C PRO A 205 -8.88 7.61 10.27
N GLU A 206 -9.88 7.40 9.43
CA GLU A 206 -11.28 7.70 9.71
C GLU A 206 -11.96 6.47 10.29
N SER A 207 -12.43 6.53 11.53
CA SER A 207 -12.96 5.38 12.28
C SER A 207 -14.06 4.60 11.54
N GLY A 208 -14.96 5.29 10.84
CA GLY A 208 -16.01 4.66 10.03
C GLY A 208 -15.44 3.84 8.86
N SER A 209 -14.49 4.42 8.11
CA SER A 209 -13.81 3.75 7.00
C SER A 209 -12.95 2.58 7.49
N VAL A 210 -12.24 2.76 8.62
CA VAL A 210 -11.44 1.70 9.26
C VAL A 210 -12.30 0.49 9.56
N ALA A 211 -13.47 0.66 10.18
CA ALA A 211 -14.36 -0.45 10.52
C ALA A 211 -14.81 -1.25 9.28
N THR A 212 -15.07 -0.57 8.17
CA THR A 212 -15.37 -1.22 6.88
C THR A 212 -14.16 -1.97 6.33
N TYR A 213 -12.98 -1.34 6.34
CA TYR A 213 -11.77 -1.99 5.85
C TYR A 213 -11.31 -3.17 6.72
N GLU A 214 -11.62 -3.20 8.02
CA GLU A 214 -11.40 -4.39 8.85
C GLU A 214 -12.21 -5.60 8.37
N ARG A 215 -13.46 -5.40 7.94
CA ARG A 215 -14.30 -6.46 7.36
C ARG A 215 -13.72 -6.93 6.02
N LEU A 216 -13.35 -5.98 5.16
CA LEU A 216 -12.74 -6.28 3.86
C LEU A 216 -11.40 -7.00 4.01
N TYR A 217 -10.55 -6.56 4.94
CA TYR A 217 -9.23 -7.11 5.14
C TYR A 217 -9.24 -8.55 5.60
N LYS A 218 -10.18 -8.94 6.48
CA LYS A 218 -10.34 -10.35 6.89
C LYS A 218 -10.62 -11.27 5.69
N MET A 219 -11.51 -10.84 4.79
CA MET A 219 -11.79 -11.59 3.56
C MET A 219 -10.59 -11.56 2.61
N TYR A 220 -9.98 -10.39 2.42
CA TYR A 220 -8.81 -10.20 1.57
C TYR A 220 -7.66 -11.12 1.99
N LYS A 221 -7.27 -11.11 3.26
CA LYS A 221 -6.16 -11.93 3.81
C LYS A 221 -6.44 -13.42 3.63
N ARG A 222 -7.69 -13.85 3.86
CA ARG A 222 -8.11 -15.25 3.63
C ARG A 222 -7.95 -15.66 2.16
N LEU A 223 -8.38 -14.82 1.22
CA LEU A 223 -8.25 -15.08 -0.22
C LEU A 223 -6.80 -14.99 -0.71
N TYR A 224 -6.05 -14.01 -0.20
CA TYR A 224 -4.64 -13.79 -0.51
C TYR A 224 -3.80 -15.04 -0.22
N PHE A 225 -3.95 -15.65 0.97
CA PHE A 225 -3.25 -16.89 1.27
C PHE A 225 -3.91 -18.12 0.63
N GLY A 226 -5.24 -18.12 0.47
CA GLY A 226 -5.98 -19.23 -0.16
C GLY A 226 -5.63 -19.46 -1.63
N PHE A 227 -5.39 -18.40 -2.41
CA PHE A 227 -4.96 -18.49 -3.80
C PHE A 227 -3.44 -18.45 -3.98
N GLY A 228 -2.69 -18.02 -2.96
CA GLY A 228 -1.30 -17.57 -3.11
C GLY A 228 -0.28 -18.65 -3.45
N GLN A 229 -0.56 -19.92 -3.14
CA GLN A 229 0.34 -21.06 -3.38
C GLN A 229 -0.44 -22.32 -3.79
N ARG A 230 0.21 -23.22 -4.51
CA ARG A 230 -0.40 -24.47 -4.99
C ARG A 230 -0.85 -25.38 -3.85
N GLU A 231 -0.09 -25.38 -2.76
CA GLU A 231 -0.33 -26.20 -1.57
C GLU A 231 -1.20 -25.50 -0.52
N SER A 232 -1.74 -24.31 -0.82
CA SER A 232 -2.64 -23.59 0.08
C SER A 232 -3.85 -24.44 0.46
N GLN A 233 -4.19 -24.44 1.75
CA GLN A 233 -5.40 -25.10 2.22
C GLN A 233 -6.65 -24.43 1.64
N GLY A 234 -7.66 -25.23 1.30
CA GLY A 234 -8.94 -24.71 0.86
C GLY A 234 -9.56 -23.79 1.91
N VAL A 235 -10.06 -22.63 1.47
CA VAL A 235 -10.73 -21.65 2.33
C VAL A 235 -12.21 -21.52 1.97
N ALA A 236 -13.07 -21.29 2.96
CA ALA A 236 -14.47 -20.97 2.70
C ALA A 236 -14.59 -19.58 2.06
N ILE A 237 -15.26 -19.50 0.91
CA ILE A 237 -15.40 -18.25 0.13
C ILE A 237 -16.85 -17.87 -0.20
N GLY A 238 -17.83 -18.69 0.19
CA GLY A 238 -19.24 -18.48 -0.16
C GLY A 238 -19.86 -17.20 0.43
N ASP A 239 -19.26 -16.65 1.48
CA ASP A 239 -19.64 -15.40 2.14
C ASP A 239 -19.10 -14.15 1.43
N VAL A 240 -18.06 -14.26 0.60
CA VAL A 240 -17.33 -13.11 0.06
C VAL A 240 -18.23 -12.20 -0.79
N LEU A 241 -18.88 -12.73 -1.83
CA LEU A 241 -19.71 -11.90 -2.73
C LEU A 241 -20.95 -11.31 -2.02
N PRO A 242 -21.70 -12.08 -1.18
CA PRO A 242 -22.77 -11.50 -0.37
C PRO A 242 -22.31 -10.40 0.58
N GLU A 243 -21.16 -10.56 1.23
CA GLU A 243 -20.59 -9.57 2.15
C GLU A 243 -20.18 -8.29 1.41
N LEU A 244 -19.47 -8.41 0.28
CA LEU A 244 -19.09 -7.27 -0.56
C LEU A 244 -20.32 -6.46 -1.00
N ARG A 245 -21.39 -7.14 -1.41
CA ARG A 245 -22.65 -6.48 -1.78
C ARG A 245 -23.30 -5.76 -0.61
N ARG A 246 -23.23 -6.32 0.60
CA ARG A 246 -23.76 -5.70 1.82
C ARG A 246 -22.97 -4.44 2.19
N ILE A 247 -21.64 -4.54 2.23
CA ILE A 247 -20.75 -3.40 2.48
C ILE A 247 -21.00 -2.27 1.48
N ALA A 248 -21.13 -2.60 0.18
CA ALA A 248 -21.40 -1.62 -0.85
C ALA A 248 -22.76 -0.93 -0.71
N ALA A 249 -23.77 -1.62 -0.17
CA ALA A 249 -25.08 -1.04 0.10
C ALA A 249 -25.02 -0.10 1.30
N GLU A 250 -24.34 -0.50 2.39
CA GLU A 250 -24.11 0.33 3.58
C GLU A 250 -23.31 1.61 3.26
N ALA A 251 -22.33 1.53 2.36
CA ALA A 251 -21.53 2.68 1.96
C ALA A 251 -22.31 3.73 1.14
N ARG A 252 -23.37 3.30 0.44
CA ARG A 252 -24.22 4.17 -0.41
C ARG A 252 -25.35 4.87 0.37
N THR A 253 -25.64 4.42 1.59
CA THR A 253 -26.57 5.09 2.50
C THR A 253 -25.91 6.26 3.23
#